data_AF-A0A0W7XCT1-F1
#
_entry.id   AF-A0A0W7XCT1-F1
#
_cell.length_a   1.000
_cell.length_b   1.000
_cell.length_c   1.000
_cell.angle_alpha   90.00
_cell.angle_beta   90.00
_cell.angle_gamma   90.00
#
_symmetry.space_group_name_H-M   'P 1'
#
loop_
_entity.id
_entity.type
_entity.pdbx_description
1 polymer ?
#
loop_
_entity_poly.entity_id
_entity_poly.type
_entity_poly.pdbx_seq_one_letter_code
_entity_poly.pdbx_strand_id
1 'polypeptide(L)'
;MDTLATTLLGFFFAGYFVLGGADIGLGMLAPYLGRGRDERQHVTSTMAPLFLANEVWLVASVGVFIGAFPELEGDVLSGLLPVFVPLVAGWVVRDAGLWWRVTGGPAAADWLVAGGSWVAAGSWGWVLASLLNDSPTEPTSPGLGALTTLFVLLLFLAHGLAFATLRLTGAPLQRALRLTGRARYPFALTSVVIATLAVLAGARLPLSEHAASDTSLKLLVPVSLVVLPLLAGAHLWLWRLVRRGGGLQPTSLF
;
A
#
# COMPACT_ATOMS: atom_id res chain seq x y z
N MET A 1 7.73 -26.26 6.91
CA MET A 1 6.62 -25.27 6.97
C MET A 1 7.05 -23.92 6.40
N ASP A 2 8.35 -23.76 6.18
CA ASP A 2 9.06 -22.51 5.94
C ASP A 2 8.73 -21.95 4.56
N THR A 3 8.77 -22.78 3.51
CA THR A 3 8.37 -22.39 2.14
C THR A 3 6.96 -21.81 2.10
N LEU A 4 6.04 -22.37 2.88
CA LEU A 4 4.67 -21.91 2.91
C LEU A 4 4.55 -20.59 3.70
N ALA A 5 5.28 -20.43 4.82
CA ALA A 5 5.37 -19.15 5.53
C ALA A 5 5.95 -18.05 4.64
N THR A 6 7.04 -18.32 3.91
CA THR A 6 7.64 -17.40 2.93
C THR A 6 6.65 -17.02 1.82
N THR A 7 5.92 -18.01 1.29
CA THR A 7 4.93 -17.78 0.24
C THR A 7 3.77 -16.92 0.75
N LEU A 8 3.29 -17.18 1.97
CA LEU A 8 2.23 -16.38 2.60
C LEU A 8 2.69 -14.95 2.85
N LEU A 9 3.92 -14.75 3.33
CA LEU A 9 4.48 -13.42 3.55
C LEU A 9 4.53 -12.62 2.25
N GLY A 10 5.08 -13.21 1.19
CA GLY A 10 5.12 -12.59 -0.14
C GLY A 10 3.72 -12.29 -0.69
N PHE A 11 2.76 -13.19 -0.48
CA PHE A 11 1.37 -13.00 -0.89
C PHE A 11 0.69 -11.83 -0.15
N PHE A 12 0.86 -11.73 1.17
CA PHE A 12 0.28 -10.64 1.95
C PHE A 12 0.88 -9.29 1.56
N PHE A 13 2.20 -9.21 1.41
CA PHE A 13 2.85 -7.97 0.94
C PHE A 13 2.45 -7.62 -0.49
N ALA A 14 2.36 -8.59 -1.40
CA ALA A 14 1.87 -8.35 -2.76
C ALA A 14 0.46 -7.73 -2.75
N GLY A 15 -0.45 -8.28 -1.94
CA GLY A 15 -1.80 -7.73 -1.78
C GLY A 15 -1.78 -6.32 -1.19
N TYR A 16 -0.95 -6.06 -0.18
CA TYR A 16 -0.76 -4.72 0.37
C TYR A 16 -0.28 -3.73 -0.70
N PHE A 17 0.76 -4.07 -1.47
CA PHE A 17 1.31 -3.16 -2.48
C PHE A 17 0.32 -2.87 -3.61
N VAL A 18 -0.52 -3.84 -4.00
CA VAL A 18 -1.59 -3.62 -4.98
C VAL A 18 -2.70 -2.71 -4.43
N LEU A 19 -3.14 -2.92 -3.19
CA LEU A 19 -4.25 -2.14 -2.64
C LEU A 19 -3.77 -0.77 -2.13
N GLY A 20 -2.76 -0.78 -1.27
CA GLY A 20 -2.16 0.40 -0.68
C GLY A 20 -1.41 1.25 -1.69
N GLY A 21 -0.77 0.64 -2.70
CA GLY A 21 -0.12 1.40 -3.78
C GLY A 21 -1.12 2.21 -4.60
N ALA A 22 -2.34 1.71 -4.80
CA ALA A 22 -3.40 2.44 -5.48
C ALA A 22 -3.85 3.67 -4.67
N ASP A 23 -4.08 3.50 -3.37
CA ASP A 23 -4.51 4.58 -2.48
C ASP A 23 -3.42 5.62 -2.26
N ILE A 24 -2.18 5.19 -2.00
CA ILE A 24 -1.02 6.08 -1.84
C ILE A 24 -0.79 6.85 -3.15
N GLY A 25 -0.77 6.17 -4.29
CA GLY A 25 -0.63 6.79 -5.60
C GLY A 25 -1.72 7.82 -5.90
N LEU A 26 -2.98 7.49 -5.59
CA LEU A 26 -4.10 8.42 -5.76
C LEU A 26 -3.99 9.59 -4.78
N GLY A 27 -3.53 9.36 -3.55
CA GLY A 27 -3.30 10.37 -2.52
C GLY A 27 -2.27 11.40 -2.96
N MET A 28 -1.16 10.97 -3.56
CA MET A 28 -0.14 11.84 -4.15
C MET A 28 -0.72 12.76 -5.24
N LEU A 29 -1.71 12.27 -6.00
CA LEU A 29 -2.37 12.98 -7.09
C LEU A 29 -3.60 13.80 -6.66
N ALA A 30 -4.07 13.64 -5.43
CA ALA A 30 -5.36 14.17 -4.98
C ALA A 30 -5.52 15.69 -5.18
N PRO A 31 -4.51 16.55 -4.87
CA PRO A 31 -4.62 17.99 -5.10
C PRO A 31 -4.73 18.40 -6.58
N TYR A 32 -4.18 17.58 -7.49
CA TYR A 32 -4.28 17.82 -8.93
C TYR A 32 -5.63 17.38 -9.48
N LEU A 33 -6.12 16.22 -9.03
CA LEU A 33 -7.35 15.62 -9.53
C LEU A 33 -8.60 16.37 -9.04
N GLY A 34 -8.59 16.86 -7.79
CA GLY A 34 -9.69 17.62 -7.19
C GLY A 34 -9.37 19.10 -6.99
N ARG A 35 -10.06 19.99 -7.73
CA ARG A 35 -9.87 21.46 -7.63
C ARG A 35 -10.91 22.16 -6.78
N GLY A 36 -12.11 21.61 -6.68
CA GLY A 36 -13.19 22.11 -5.81
C GLY A 36 -13.44 21.21 -4.59
N ARG A 37 -14.22 21.70 -3.61
CA ARG A 37 -14.60 20.94 -2.42
C ARG A 37 -15.22 19.58 -2.77
N ASP A 38 -16.16 19.58 -3.72
CA ASP A 38 -16.89 18.38 -4.13
C ASP A 38 -16.01 17.43 -4.93
N GLU A 39 -15.15 17.96 -5.81
CA GLU A 39 -14.20 17.14 -6.56
C GLU A 39 -13.16 16.49 -5.64
N ARG A 40 -12.68 17.21 -4.62
CA ARG A 40 -11.75 16.68 -3.61
C ARG A 40 -12.42 15.62 -2.74
N GLN A 41 -13.69 15.84 -2.38
CA GLN A 41 -14.49 14.83 -1.70
C GLN A 41 -14.67 13.59 -2.57
N HIS A 42 -14.98 13.78 -3.85
CA HIS A 42 -15.12 12.69 -4.81
C HIS A 42 -13.84 11.85 -4.86
N VAL A 43 -12.69 12.49 -5.09
CA VAL A 43 -11.39 11.80 -5.14
C VAL A 43 -11.11 11.01 -3.86
N THR A 44 -11.22 11.65 -2.70
CA THR A 44 -10.93 11.00 -1.42
C THR A 44 -11.93 9.89 -1.06
N SER A 45 -13.21 10.06 -1.38
CA SER A 45 -14.24 9.02 -1.17
C SER A 45 -13.98 7.75 -1.98
N THR A 46 -13.28 7.85 -3.11
CA THR A 46 -12.92 6.65 -3.90
C THR A 46 -11.85 5.78 -3.24
N MET A 47 -11.07 6.32 -2.30
CA MET A 47 -10.05 5.59 -1.52
C MET A 47 -10.67 4.76 -0.39
N ALA A 48 -11.75 5.24 0.25
CA ALA A 48 -12.33 4.63 1.46
C ALA A 48 -12.53 3.09 1.41
N PRO A 49 -12.99 2.49 0.29
CA PRO A 49 -13.16 1.04 0.19
C PRO A 49 -11.84 0.25 0.20
N LEU A 50 -10.77 0.82 -0.34
CA LEU A 50 -9.46 0.19 -0.44
C LEU A 50 -8.60 0.52 0.78
N PHE A 51 -8.84 1.68 1.39
CA PHE A 51 -8.11 2.19 2.54
C PHE A 51 -8.10 1.18 3.69
N LEU A 52 -9.28 0.83 4.22
CA LEU A 52 -9.37 -0.14 5.32
C LEU A 52 -8.91 -1.54 4.90
N ALA A 53 -9.12 -1.90 3.63
CA ALA A 53 -8.67 -3.19 3.14
C ALA A 53 -7.14 -3.27 3.19
N ASN A 54 -6.42 -2.31 2.60
CA ASN A 54 -4.97 -2.38 2.51
C ASN A 54 -4.29 -2.40 3.88
N GLU A 55 -4.82 -1.70 4.88
CA GLU A 55 -4.28 -1.73 6.24
C GLU A 55 -4.31 -3.14 6.84
N VAL A 56 -5.39 -3.88 6.61
CA VAL A 56 -5.51 -5.26 7.10
C VAL A 56 -4.50 -6.18 6.40
N TRP A 57 -4.23 -5.96 5.12
CA TRP A 57 -3.16 -6.68 4.40
C TRP A 57 -1.78 -6.35 4.96
N LEU A 58 -1.52 -5.08 5.29
CA LEU A 58 -0.24 -4.67 5.91
C LEU A 58 -0.07 -5.30 7.29
N VAL A 59 -1.09 -5.23 8.15
CA VAL A 59 -1.06 -5.80 9.50
C VAL A 59 -0.88 -7.31 9.43
N ALA A 60 -1.56 -8.00 8.51
CA ALA A 60 -1.35 -9.44 8.29
C ALA A 60 0.08 -9.75 7.84
N SER A 61 0.63 -8.94 6.91
CA SER A 61 2.01 -9.09 6.43
C SER A 61 3.02 -8.96 7.58
N VAL A 62 2.90 -7.88 8.38
CA VAL A 62 3.78 -7.60 9.51
C VAL A 62 3.62 -8.68 10.60
N GLY A 63 2.40 -9.10 10.91
CA GLY A 63 2.15 -10.16 11.88
C GLY A 63 2.75 -11.51 11.48
N VAL A 64 2.66 -11.87 10.19
CA VAL A 64 3.35 -13.05 9.65
C VAL A 64 4.86 -12.87 9.72
N PHE A 65 5.39 -11.67 9.43
CA PHE A 65 6.83 -11.42 9.48
C PHE A 65 7.39 -11.60 10.90
N ILE A 66 6.77 -10.95 11.89
CA ILE A 66 7.13 -11.06 13.32
C ILE A 66 7.01 -12.51 13.79
N GLY A 67 5.93 -13.20 13.44
CA GLY A 67 5.67 -14.54 13.95
C GLY A 67 6.54 -15.63 13.31
N ALA A 68 6.72 -15.56 11.99
CA ALA A 68 7.40 -16.60 11.22
C ALA A 68 8.89 -16.32 11.03
N PHE A 69 9.36 -15.08 11.17
CA PHE A 69 10.75 -14.68 10.95
C PHE A 69 11.23 -13.64 12.00
N PRO A 70 11.12 -13.92 13.31
CA PRO A 70 11.29 -12.92 14.37
C PRO A 70 12.68 -12.27 14.42
N GLU A 71 13.76 -13.04 14.22
CA GLU A 71 15.13 -12.51 14.26
C GLU A 71 15.37 -11.56 13.08
N LEU A 72 15.02 -12.01 11.87
CA LEU A 72 15.16 -11.23 10.65
C LEU A 72 14.26 -9.98 10.64
N GLU A 73 13.07 -10.07 11.22
CA GLU A 73 12.20 -8.91 11.41
C GLU A 73 12.86 -7.86 12.30
N GLY A 74 13.45 -8.28 13.42
CA GLY A 74 14.20 -7.40 14.32
C GLY A 74 15.36 -6.71 13.62
N ASP A 75 16.12 -7.44 12.80
CA ASP A 75 17.24 -6.90 12.03
C ASP A 75 16.77 -5.88 10.97
N VAL A 76 15.72 -6.21 10.21
CA VAL A 76 15.17 -5.30 9.18
C VAL A 76 14.62 -4.03 9.82
N LEU A 77 13.82 -4.13 10.89
CA LEU A 77 13.22 -2.97 11.54
C LEU A 77 14.28 -2.08 12.20
N SER A 78 15.25 -2.67 12.90
CA SER A 78 16.29 -1.92 13.61
C SER A 78 17.25 -1.25 12.63
N GLY A 79 17.70 -1.96 11.60
CA GLY A 79 18.62 -1.43 10.59
C GLY A 79 17.98 -0.37 9.69
N LEU A 80 16.68 -0.49 9.38
CA LEU A 80 15.96 0.48 8.55
C LEU A 80 15.08 1.45 9.35
N LEU A 81 15.28 1.57 10.67
CA LEU A 81 14.51 2.46 11.54
C LEU A 81 14.43 3.91 11.01
N PRO A 82 15.51 4.53 10.48
CA PRO A 82 15.45 5.89 9.92
C PRO A 82 14.49 6.04 8.74
N VAL A 83 14.14 4.93 8.07
CA VAL A 83 13.23 4.88 6.93
C VAL A 83 11.81 4.51 7.38
N PHE A 84 11.68 3.60 8.35
CA PHE A 84 10.39 3.19 8.90
C PHE A 84 9.70 4.30 9.70
N VAL A 85 10.45 5.14 10.41
CA VAL A 85 9.87 6.29 11.14
C VAL A 85 9.10 7.24 10.21
N PRO A 86 9.69 7.78 9.12
CA PRO A 86 8.93 8.58 8.18
C PRO A 86 7.85 7.78 7.45
N LEU A 87 8.04 6.48 7.19
CA LEU A 87 7.02 5.63 6.57
C LEU A 87 5.73 5.62 7.40
N VAL A 88 5.86 5.31 8.70
CA VAL A 88 4.74 5.26 9.64
C VAL A 88 4.16 6.65 9.85
N ALA A 89 4.99 7.69 9.98
CA ALA A 89 4.50 9.06 10.10
C ALA A 89 3.68 9.48 8.88
N GLY A 90 4.15 9.18 7.66
CA GLY A 90 3.43 9.45 6.42
C GLY A 90 2.10 8.70 6.34
N TRP A 91 2.10 7.43 6.75
CA TRP A 91 0.89 6.60 6.85
C TRP A 91 -0.13 7.22 7.81
N VAL A 92 0.25 7.52 9.07
CA VAL A 92 -0.63 8.14 10.07
C VAL A 92 -1.17 9.49 9.61
N VAL A 93 -0.32 10.36 9.05
CA VAL A 93 -0.71 11.70 8.58
C VAL A 93 -1.71 11.61 7.43
N ARG A 94 -1.49 10.69 6.49
CA ARG A 94 -2.41 10.45 5.38
C ARG A 94 -3.79 10.04 5.91
N ASP A 95 -3.81 9.09 6.83
CA ASP A 95 -5.04 8.50 7.34
C ASP A 95 -5.85 9.49 8.17
N ALA A 96 -5.17 10.31 8.98
CA ALA A 96 -5.79 11.45 9.65
C ALA A 96 -6.44 12.43 8.64
N GLY A 97 -5.77 12.71 7.52
CA GLY A 97 -6.32 13.51 6.42
C GLY A 97 -7.59 12.89 5.82
N LEU A 98 -7.60 11.58 5.57
CA LEU A 98 -8.78 10.87 5.05
C LEU A 98 -9.95 10.93 6.03
N TRP A 99 -9.72 10.66 7.31
CA TRP A 99 -10.75 10.73 8.36
C TRP A 99 -11.31 12.14 8.52
N TRP A 100 -10.47 13.17 8.43
CA TRP A 100 -10.95 14.55 8.42
C TRP A 100 -11.81 14.87 7.20
N ARG A 101 -11.55 14.31 6.02
CA ARG A 101 -12.45 14.49 4.86
C ARG A 101 -13.79 13.81 5.03
N VAL A 102 -13.84 12.69 5.74
CA VAL A 102 -15.10 12.00 6.09
C VAL A 102 -15.93 12.82 7.08
N THR A 103 -15.28 13.46 8.05
CA THR A 103 -15.93 14.16 9.17
C THR A 103 -16.15 15.66 8.95
N GLY A 104 -15.77 16.21 7.79
CA GLY A 104 -15.90 17.64 7.51
C GLY A 104 -14.81 18.52 8.16
N GLY A 105 -13.65 17.94 8.44
CA GLY A 105 -12.47 18.59 9.00
C GLY A 105 -11.82 19.67 8.10
N PRO A 106 -10.65 20.18 8.49
CA PRO A 106 -10.08 21.40 7.92
C PRO A 106 -9.67 21.26 6.45
N ALA A 107 -9.56 22.39 5.75
CA ALA A 107 -9.09 22.43 4.36
C ALA A 107 -7.66 21.87 4.18
N ALA A 108 -6.87 21.80 5.27
CA ALA A 108 -5.55 21.18 5.28
C ALA A 108 -5.59 19.65 5.07
N ALA A 109 -6.74 19.00 5.26
CA ALA A 109 -6.87 17.55 5.13
C ALA A 109 -6.37 17.02 3.77
N ASP A 110 -6.64 17.74 2.68
CA ASP A 110 -6.18 17.35 1.34
C ASP A 110 -4.64 17.33 1.24
N TRP A 111 -3.97 18.25 1.94
CA TRP A 111 -2.50 18.33 1.98
C TRP A 111 -1.88 17.26 2.86
N LEU A 112 -2.57 16.84 3.92
CA LEU A 112 -2.12 15.73 4.75
C LEU A 112 -2.22 14.40 4.01
N VAL A 113 -3.31 14.18 3.27
CA VAL A 113 -3.45 13.03 2.37
C VAL A 113 -2.31 13.02 1.35
N ALA A 114 -2.07 14.15 0.67
CA ALA A 114 -1.03 14.23 -0.35
C ALA A 114 0.37 14.06 0.26
N GLY A 115 0.73 14.86 1.27
CA GLY A 115 2.03 14.85 1.91
C GLY A 115 2.35 13.51 2.56
N GLY A 116 1.41 12.95 3.33
CA GLY A 116 1.56 11.64 3.94
C GLY A 116 1.75 10.53 2.90
N SER A 117 1.05 10.60 1.76
CA SER A 117 1.22 9.66 0.66
C SER A 117 2.59 9.77 -0.02
N TRP A 118 3.08 11.00 -0.25
CA TRP A 118 4.43 11.21 -0.79
C TRP A 118 5.52 10.68 0.13
N VAL A 119 5.40 10.94 1.44
CA VAL A 119 6.34 10.42 2.45
C VAL A 119 6.29 8.89 2.49
N ALA A 120 5.09 8.28 2.56
CA ALA A 120 4.95 6.84 2.59
C ALA A 120 5.51 6.15 1.33
N ALA A 121 5.20 6.68 0.13
CA ALA A 121 5.73 6.14 -1.12
C ALA A 121 7.25 6.30 -1.22
N GLY A 122 7.79 7.44 -0.78
CA GLY A 122 9.23 7.69 -0.72
C GLY A 122 9.95 6.71 0.20
N SER A 123 9.42 6.50 1.41
CA SER A 123 9.96 5.55 2.37
C SER A 123 9.88 4.11 1.86
N TRP A 124 8.78 3.68 1.26
CA TRP A 124 8.70 2.36 0.62
C TRP A 124 9.72 2.21 -0.50
N GLY A 125 9.95 3.26 -1.28
CA GLY A 125 11.01 3.30 -2.29
C GLY A 125 12.39 3.02 -1.70
N TRP A 126 12.70 3.59 -0.55
CA TRP A 126 13.97 3.36 0.14
C TRP A 126 14.05 2.00 0.81
N VAL A 127 12.95 1.50 1.41
CA VAL A 127 12.89 0.12 1.94
C VAL A 127 13.18 -0.89 0.83
N LEU A 128 12.50 -0.77 -0.32
CA LEU A 128 12.70 -1.66 -1.46
C LEU A 128 14.13 -1.57 -2.01
N ALA A 129 14.73 -0.37 -2.00
CA ALA A 129 16.12 -0.18 -2.40
C ALA A 129 17.09 -0.90 -1.46
N SER A 130 16.87 -0.81 -0.15
CA SER A 130 17.65 -1.56 0.85
C SER A 130 17.49 -3.06 0.68
N LEU A 131 16.27 -3.57 0.51
CA LEU A 131 16.03 -5.00 0.31
C LEU A 131 16.68 -5.55 -0.97
N LEU A 132 16.79 -4.74 -2.02
CA LEU A 132 17.43 -5.12 -3.28
C LEU A 132 18.97 -5.02 -3.24
N ASN A 133 19.55 -4.45 -2.19
CA ASN A 133 20.99 -4.33 -1.99
C ASN A 133 21.60 -5.66 -1.49
N ASP A 134 22.93 -5.75 -1.44
CA ASP A 134 23.64 -6.95 -0.97
C ASP A 134 23.45 -7.22 0.54
N SER A 135 23.17 -6.17 1.32
CA SER A 135 22.89 -6.23 2.76
C SER A 135 21.44 -5.77 3.02
N PRO A 136 20.44 -6.66 2.96
CA PRO A 136 19.03 -6.29 2.91
C PRO A 136 18.47 -5.76 4.25
N THR A 137 19.23 -5.86 5.34
CA THR A 137 18.88 -5.32 6.66
C THR A 137 19.48 -3.94 6.91
N GLU A 138 20.37 -3.47 6.03
CA GLU A 138 21.06 -2.18 6.18
C GLU A 138 20.54 -1.13 5.19
N PRO A 139 20.64 0.17 5.52
CA PRO A 139 20.30 1.23 4.58
C PRO A 139 21.15 1.15 3.30
N THR A 140 20.50 1.15 2.14
CA THR A 140 21.20 1.25 0.86
C THR A 140 22.02 2.54 0.74
N SER A 141 23.00 2.53 -0.17
CA SER A 141 23.71 3.76 -0.57
C SER A 141 22.73 4.85 -1.04
N PRO A 142 23.02 6.14 -0.78
CA PRO A 142 22.13 7.23 -1.16
C PRO A 142 21.79 7.30 -2.65
N GLY A 143 22.75 6.95 -3.53
CA GLY A 143 22.55 6.96 -4.98
C GLY A 143 21.54 5.92 -5.45
N LEU A 144 21.70 4.67 -5.02
CA LEU A 144 20.75 3.59 -5.35
C LEU A 144 19.40 3.81 -4.66
N GLY A 145 19.41 4.31 -3.42
CA GLY A 145 18.22 4.69 -2.67
C GLY A 145 17.39 5.73 -3.41
N ALA A 146 18.00 6.82 -3.86
CA ALA A 146 17.33 7.87 -4.61
C ALA A 146 16.77 7.38 -5.96
N LEU A 147 17.55 6.59 -6.72
CA LEU A 147 17.13 6.06 -8.01
C LEU A 147 15.92 5.13 -7.88
N THR A 148 16.00 4.17 -6.95
CA THR A 148 14.90 3.23 -6.70
C THR A 148 13.68 3.96 -6.16
N THR A 149 13.88 4.92 -5.26
CA THR A 149 12.79 5.75 -4.74
C THR A 149 12.07 6.49 -5.85
N LEU A 150 12.80 7.09 -6.79
CA LEU A 150 12.20 7.75 -7.95
C LEU A 150 11.36 6.77 -8.79
N PHE A 151 11.89 5.58 -9.05
CA PHE A 151 11.15 4.54 -9.78
C PHE A 151 9.87 4.12 -9.04
N VAL A 152 9.95 3.88 -7.73
CA VAL A 152 8.81 3.50 -6.91
C VAL A 152 7.76 4.62 -6.84
N LEU A 153 8.18 5.88 -6.70
CA LEU A 153 7.27 7.03 -6.75
C LEU A 153 6.50 7.08 -8.08
N LEU A 154 7.19 6.90 -9.21
CA LEU A 154 6.55 6.85 -10.53
C LEU A 154 5.61 5.66 -10.68
N LEU A 155 5.97 4.50 -10.14
CA LEU A 155 5.14 3.30 -10.15
C LEU A 155 3.86 3.51 -9.32
N PHE A 156 3.96 4.07 -8.12
CA PHE A 156 2.82 4.42 -7.28
C PHE A 156 1.91 5.43 -7.97
N LEU A 157 2.47 6.50 -8.55
CA LEU A 157 1.72 7.48 -9.34
C LEU A 157 0.98 6.82 -10.51
N ALA A 158 1.65 5.96 -11.28
CA ALA A 158 1.05 5.25 -12.41
C ALA A 158 -0.06 4.30 -11.94
N HIS A 159 0.14 3.60 -10.82
CA HIS A 159 -0.82 2.67 -10.26
C HIS A 159 -2.06 3.38 -9.70
N GLY A 160 -1.87 4.45 -8.94
CA GLY A 160 -2.93 5.33 -8.45
C GLY A 160 -3.69 6.01 -9.58
N LEU A 161 -3.01 6.40 -10.66
CA LEU A 161 -3.65 6.97 -11.85
C LEU A 161 -4.49 5.94 -12.59
N ALA A 162 -3.98 4.71 -12.76
CA ALA A 162 -4.76 3.61 -13.33
C ALA A 162 -6.02 3.33 -12.50
N PHE A 163 -5.90 3.32 -11.17
CA PHE A 163 -7.03 3.22 -10.26
C PHE A 163 -8.02 4.40 -10.40
N ALA A 164 -7.50 5.62 -10.50
CA ALA A 164 -8.29 6.84 -10.73
C ALA A 164 -9.17 6.70 -11.98
N THR A 165 -8.63 6.17 -13.08
CA THR A 165 -9.39 5.98 -14.32
C THR A 165 -10.51 4.94 -14.23
N LEU A 166 -10.44 4.02 -13.27
CA LEU A 166 -11.50 3.03 -13.03
C LEU A 166 -12.62 3.55 -12.14
N ARG A 167 -12.36 4.55 -11.30
CA ARG A 167 -13.26 4.93 -10.19
C ARG A 167 -13.76 6.36 -10.26
N LEU A 168 -12.97 7.27 -10.80
CA LEU A 168 -13.37 8.66 -10.94
C LEU A 168 -14.34 8.83 -12.11
N THR A 169 -15.12 9.89 -12.02
CA THR A 169 -16.08 10.32 -13.03
C THR A 169 -15.97 11.83 -13.21
N GLY A 170 -16.59 12.38 -14.27
CA GLY A 170 -16.65 13.82 -14.50
C GLY A 170 -15.28 14.49 -14.67
N ALA A 171 -15.14 15.71 -14.14
CA ALA A 171 -13.93 16.52 -14.30
C ALA A 171 -12.65 15.88 -13.68
N PRO A 172 -12.69 15.26 -12.48
CA PRO A 172 -11.53 14.51 -11.96
C PRO A 172 -11.05 13.39 -12.88
N LEU A 173 -11.96 12.63 -13.49
CA LEU A 173 -11.60 11.61 -14.49
C LEU A 173 -10.94 12.23 -15.72
N GLN A 174 -11.47 13.35 -16.22
CA GLN A 174 -10.85 14.04 -17.37
C GLN A 174 -9.41 14.49 -17.06
N ARG A 175 -9.14 14.95 -15.83
CA ARG A 175 -7.78 15.31 -15.39
C ARG A 175 -6.88 14.08 -15.29
N ALA A 176 -7.38 12.97 -14.76
CA ALA A 176 -6.64 11.70 -14.75
C ALA A 176 -6.28 11.25 -16.19
N LEU A 177 -7.25 11.29 -17.11
CA LEU A 177 -7.03 10.90 -18.50
C LEU A 177 -5.99 11.78 -19.22
N ARG A 178 -5.90 13.07 -18.89
CA ARG A 178 -4.85 13.96 -19.42
C ARG A 178 -3.45 13.54 -18.97
N LEU A 179 -3.31 13.09 -17.74
CA LEU A 179 -2.03 12.58 -17.22
C LEU A 179 -1.63 11.23 -17.85
N THR A 180 -2.61 10.35 -18.15
CA THR A 180 -2.31 9.08 -18.84
C THR A 180 -1.93 9.28 -20.32
N GLY A 181 -2.34 10.39 -20.92
CA GLY A 181 -2.14 10.64 -22.34
C GLY A 181 -2.65 9.49 -23.22
N ARG A 182 -1.81 9.04 -24.16
CA ARG A 182 -2.08 7.86 -25.01
C ARG A 182 -1.77 6.53 -24.31
N ALA A 183 -0.98 6.55 -23.23
CA ALA A 183 -0.52 5.37 -22.53
C ALA A 183 -1.48 5.03 -21.38
N ARG A 184 -2.60 4.41 -21.72
CA ARG A 184 -3.56 3.91 -20.72
C ARG A 184 -3.11 2.52 -20.26
N TYR A 185 -2.41 2.49 -19.14
CA TYR A 185 -2.03 1.22 -18.52
C TYR A 185 -3.22 0.63 -17.77
N PRO A 186 -3.59 -0.64 -18.02
CA PRO A 186 -4.66 -1.26 -17.27
C PRO A 186 -4.21 -1.44 -15.82
N PHE A 187 -5.12 -1.20 -14.87
CA PHE A 187 -4.85 -1.38 -13.44
C PHE A 187 -4.27 -2.76 -13.12
N ALA A 188 -4.69 -3.81 -13.84
CA ALA A 188 -4.14 -5.16 -13.70
C ALA A 188 -2.63 -5.22 -14.01
N LEU A 189 -2.16 -4.50 -15.04
CA LEU A 189 -0.73 -4.47 -15.38
C LEU A 189 0.07 -3.77 -14.29
N THR A 190 -0.35 -2.60 -13.83
CA THR A 190 0.35 -1.88 -12.75
C THR A 190 0.30 -2.66 -11.44
N SER A 191 -0.79 -3.39 -11.17
CA SER A 191 -0.90 -4.33 -10.03
C SER A 191 0.13 -5.45 -10.10
N VAL A 192 0.28 -6.09 -11.26
CA VAL A 192 1.28 -7.15 -11.44
C VAL A 192 2.69 -6.61 -11.26
N VAL A 193 3.00 -5.44 -11.84
CA VAL A 193 4.33 -4.83 -11.72
C VAL A 193 4.68 -4.50 -10.27
N ILE A 194 3.78 -3.84 -9.53
CA ILE A 194 4.03 -3.45 -8.14
C ILE A 194 4.10 -4.64 -7.19
N ALA A 195 3.23 -5.65 -7.39
CA ALA A 195 3.30 -6.91 -6.64
C ALA A 195 4.61 -7.66 -6.92
N THR A 196 5.01 -7.75 -8.19
CA THR A 196 6.25 -8.44 -8.58
C THR A 196 7.46 -7.75 -7.97
N LEU A 197 7.53 -6.41 -8.00
CA LEU A 197 8.61 -5.67 -7.35
C LEU A 197 8.71 -5.98 -5.85
N ALA A 198 7.58 -5.97 -5.14
CA ALA A 198 7.55 -6.28 -3.72
C ALA A 198 8.01 -7.71 -3.42
N VAL A 199 7.54 -8.69 -4.20
CA VAL A 199 7.93 -10.10 -4.05
C VAL A 199 9.41 -10.30 -4.38
N LEU A 200 9.93 -9.69 -5.45
CA LEU A 200 11.33 -9.79 -5.83
C LEU A 200 12.26 -9.17 -4.78
N ALA A 201 11.89 -8.01 -4.23
CA ALA A 201 12.62 -7.38 -3.14
C ALA A 201 12.61 -8.25 -1.88
N GLY A 202 11.43 -8.75 -1.48
CA GLY A 202 11.30 -9.66 -0.33
C GLY A 202 12.04 -10.99 -0.50
N ALA A 203 12.15 -11.50 -1.73
CA ALA A 203 12.90 -12.73 -2.02
C ALA A 203 14.42 -12.60 -1.84
N ARG A 204 14.94 -11.38 -1.64
CA ARG A 204 16.35 -11.15 -1.28
C ARG A 204 16.63 -11.36 0.20
N LEU A 205 15.60 -11.40 1.04
CA LEU A 205 15.75 -11.69 2.45
C LEU A 205 16.08 -13.18 2.67
N PRO A 206 16.97 -13.52 3.61
CA PRO A 206 17.34 -14.90 3.95
C PRO A 206 16.25 -15.60 4.78
N LEU A 207 15.01 -15.62 4.28
CA LEU A 207 13.81 -16.07 5.00
C LEU A 207 13.90 -17.53 5.44
N SER A 208 14.44 -18.41 4.61
CA SER A 208 14.57 -19.84 4.95
C SER A 208 15.56 -20.08 6.08
N GLU A 209 16.58 -19.23 6.22
CA GLU A 209 17.62 -19.36 7.25
C GLU A 209 17.14 -18.81 8.60
N HIS A 210 16.19 -17.88 8.59
CA HIS A 210 15.68 -17.18 9.78
C HIS A 210 14.24 -17.55 10.10
N ALA A 211 13.77 -18.69 9.59
CA ALA A 211 12.43 -19.18 9.88
C ALA A 211 12.32 -19.58 11.36
N ALA A 212 11.19 -19.22 11.98
CA ALA A 212 10.89 -19.57 13.36
C ALA A 212 10.86 -21.09 13.56
N SER A 213 10.86 -21.53 14.83
CA SER A 213 10.79 -22.95 15.16
C SER A 213 9.61 -23.65 14.48
N ASP A 214 9.78 -24.92 14.11
CA ASP A 214 8.73 -25.71 13.45
C ASP A 214 7.42 -25.75 14.26
N THR A 215 7.50 -25.73 15.60
CA THR A 215 6.34 -25.61 16.49
C THR A 215 5.60 -24.28 16.28
N SER A 216 6.32 -23.16 16.24
CA SER A 216 5.75 -21.83 16.00
C SER A 216 5.08 -21.77 14.62
N LEU A 217 5.75 -22.29 13.59
CA LEU A 217 5.22 -22.30 12.24
C LEU A 217 3.98 -23.19 12.12
N LYS A 218 3.94 -24.34 12.79
CA LYS A 218 2.76 -25.22 12.85
C LYS A 218 1.54 -24.56 13.49
N LEU A 219 1.73 -23.57 14.37
CA LEU A 219 0.63 -22.79 14.94
C LEU A 219 0.23 -21.63 14.03
N LEU A 220 1.20 -20.89 13.50
CA LEU A 220 0.96 -19.67 12.74
C LEU A 220 0.41 -19.95 11.33
N VAL A 221 1.00 -20.90 10.60
CA VAL A 221 0.63 -21.20 9.21
C VAL A 221 -0.86 -21.53 9.07
N PRO A 222 -1.45 -22.46 9.85
CA PRO A 222 -2.86 -22.77 9.73
C PRO A 222 -3.76 -21.58 10.01
N VAL A 223 -3.42 -20.76 11.01
CA VAL A 223 -4.16 -19.53 11.34
C VAL A 223 -4.12 -18.56 10.17
N SER A 224 -2.94 -18.31 9.59
CA SER A 224 -2.79 -17.45 8.41
C SER A 224 -3.57 -17.99 7.20
N LEU A 225 -3.60 -19.30 7.00
CA LEU A 225 -4.38 -19.94 5.93
C LEU A 225 -5.90 -19.84 6.15
N VAL A 226 -6.38 -19.75 7.38
CA VAL A 226 -7.80 -19.50 7.71
C VAL A 226 -8.16 -18.03 7.57
N VAL A 227 -7.25 -17.13 7.99
CA VAL A 227 -7.44 -15.68 7.87
C VAL A 227 -7.48 -15.24 6.41
N LEU A 228 -6.64 -15.81 5.56
CA LEU A 228 -6.53 -15.44 4.14
C LEU A 228 -7.88 -15.48 3.36
N PRO A 229 -8.66 -16.57 3.36
CA PRO A 229 -9.95 -16.61 2.67
C PRO A 229 -11.00 -15.69 3.33
N LEU A 230 -10.90 -15.42 4.65
CA LEU A 230 -11.77 -14.45 5.31
C LEU A 230 -11.44 -13.02 4.86
N LEU A 231 -10.16 -12.67 4.75
CA LEU A 231 -9.71 -11.38 4.23
C LEU A 231 -10.11 -11.21 2.77
N ALA A 232 -9.87 -12.22 1.93
CA ALA A 232 -10.25 -12.21 0.53
C ALA A 232 -11.79 -12.13 0.37
N GLY A 233 -12.54 -12.87 1.18
CA GLY A 233 -14.00 -12.86 1.20
C GLY A 233 -14.57 -11.51 1.62
N ALA A 234 -14.09 -10.94 2.72
CA ALA A 234 -14.46 -9.61 3.19
C ALA A 234 -14.12 -8.53 2.15
N HIS A 235 -12.94 -8.62 1.52
CA HIS A 235 -12.52 -7.72 0.45
C HIS A 235 -13.45 -7.81 -0.77
N LEU A 236 -13.74 -9.01 -1.26
CA LEU A 236 -14.65 -9.22 -2.39
C LEU A 236 -16.07 -8.73 -2.06
N TRP A 237 -16.51 -8.91 -0.82
CA TRP A 237 -17.82 -8.44 -0.36
C TRP A 237 -17.89 -6.91 -0.32
N LEU A 238 -16.93 -6.24 0.33
CA LEU A 238 -16.82 -4.77 0.34
C LEU A 238 -16.76 -4.20 -1.08
N TRP A 239 -15.96 -4.83 -1.94
CA TRP A 239 -15.83 -4.40 -3.33
C TRP A 239 -17.14 -4.54 -4.11
N ARG A 240 -17.91 -5.61 -3.87
CA ARG A 240 -19.25 -5.80 -4.46
C ARG A 240 -20.27 -4.79 -3.95
N LEU A 241 -20.25 -4.48 -2.65
CA LEU A 241 -21.15 -3.47 -2.07
C LEU A 241 -20.92 -2.09 -2.69
N VAL A 242 -19.66 -1.69 -2.80
CA VAL A 242 -19.30 -0.38 -3.39
C VAL A 242 -19.54 -0.34 -4.89
N ARG A 243 -19.45 -1.47 -5.60
CA ARG A 243 -19.83 -1.53 -7.03
C ARG A 243 -21.34 -1.48 -7.27
N ARG A 244 -22.16 -1.99 -6.33
CA ARG A 244 -23.61 -2.13 -6.50
C ARG A 244 -24.41 -0.91 -6.03
N GLY A 245 -23.86 -0.07 -5.16
CA GLY A 245 -24.48 1.18 -4.72
C GLY A 245 -23.63 2.38 -5.12
N GLY A 246 -24.20 3.31 -5.90
CA GLY A 246 -23.57 4.60 -6.17
C GLY A 246 -23.21 5.30 -4.86
N GLY A 247 -21.94 5.70 -4.74
CA GLY A 247 -21.39 6.51 -3.64
C GLY A 247 -21.98 6.23 -2.26
N LEU A 248 -21.36 5.35 -1.48
CA LEU A 248 -21.66 5.28 -0.05
C LEU A 248 -21.52 6.69 0.53
N GLN A 249 -22.65 7.30 0.91
CA GLN A 249 -22.60 8.51 1.70
C GLN A 249 -22.04 8.14 3.08
N PRO A 250 -21.09 8.93 3.62
CA PRO A 250 -20.39 8.64 4.88
C PRO A 250 -21.30 8.35 6.08
N THR A 251 -22.56 8.77 6.04
CA THR A 251 -23.56 8.62 7.10
C THR A 251 -24.09 7.20 7.28
N SER A 252 -23.73 6.24 6.42
CA SER A 252 -24.25 4.87 6.47
C SER A 252 -23.32 3.85 7.13
N LEU A 253 -22.13 4.27 7.57
CA LEU A 253 -21.15 3.40 8.24
C LEU A 253 -21.09 3.60 9.76
N PHE A 254 -21.98 4.43 10.32
CA PHE A 254 -22.14 4.62 11.77
C PHE A 254 -23.61 4.77 12.13
#